data_AF-A0A960E7Z3-F1
#
_entry.id   AF-A0A960E7Z3-F1
#
_cell.length_a   1.000
_cell.length_b   1.000
_cell.length_c   1.000
_cell.angle_alpha   90.00
_cell.angle_beta   90.00
_cell.angle_gamma   90.00
#
_symmetry.space_group_name_H-M   'P 1'
#
loop_
_entity.id
_entity.type
_entity.pdbx_description
1 polymer ?
#
loop_
_entity_poly.entity_id
_entity_poly.type
_entity_poly.pdbx_seq_one_letter_code
_entity_poly.pdbx_strand_id
1 'polypeptide(L)' 'MTDKSPAAEWGSLTSSEFQSNDKWWPNALNLRILHQNHPDSSPFGPEYDYRKAFAGIDVEALTRDVDALMT' A
#
# COMPACT_ATOMS: atom_id res chain seq x y z
N MET A 1 0.00 26.74 5.64
CA MET A 1 1.05 25.71 5.57
C MET A 1 0.46 24.48 4.92
N THR A 2 0.37 24.51 3.60
CA THR A 2 -0.02 23.36 2.77
C THR A 2 1.21 23.07 1.95
N ASP A 3 2.00 22.10 2.39
CA ASP A 3 3.16 21.62 1.67
C ASP A 3 2.69 20.98 0.37
N LYS A 4 2.82 21.73 -0.73
CA LYS A 4 2.62 21.23 -2.08
C LYS A 4 3.98 20.68 -2.48
N SER A 5 4.18 19.38 -2.28
CA SER A 5 5.42 18.70 -2.62
C SER A 5 5.87 19.10 -4.04
N PRO A 6 7.14 19.47 -4.25
CA PRO A 6 7.60 19.96 -5.54
C PRO A 6 7.61 18.80 -6.54
N ALA A 7 7.08 19.10 -7.73
CA ALA A 7 7.03 18.19 -8.86
C ALA A 7 8.42 17.64 -9.19
N ALA A 8 8.48 16.35 -9.52
CA ALA A 8 9.68 15.71 -10.05
C ALA A 8 10.16 16.46 -11.31
N GLU A 9 11.35 17.05 -11.24
CA GLU A 9 11.77 18.03 -12.24
C GLU A 9 12.22 17.39 -13.57
N TRP A 10 12.56 16.10 -13.64
CA TRP A 10 12.94 15.43 -14.90
C TRP A 10 12.43 13.97 -14.93
N GLY A 11 11.18 13.79 -15.35
CA GLY A 11 10.51 12.50 -15.53
C GLY A 11 9.12 12.71 -16.15
N SER A 12 8.60 11.69 -16.86
CA SER A 12 7.40 11.80 -17.72
C SER A 12 6.22 12.55 -17.08
N LEU A 13 5.72 13.60 -17.74
CA LEU A 13 4.48 14.32 -17.38
C LEU A 13 3.22 13.45 -17.54
N THR A 14 3.36 12.18 -17.95
CA THR A 14 2.28 11.21 -18.07
C THR A 14 2.05 10.42 -16.77
N SER A 15 2.32 11.01 -15.59
CA SER A 15 1.95 10.33 -14.35
C SER A 15 0.43 10.16 -14.33
N SER A 16 -0.05 8.97 -13.92
CA SER A 16 -1.48 8.64 -13.86
C SER A 16 -2.29 9.62 -13.01
N GLU A 17 -1.63 10.40 -12.15
CA GLU A 17 -2.22 11.41 -11.29
C GLU A 17 -2.78 12.62 -12.05
N PHE A 18 -2.16 13.01 -13.18
CA PHE A 18 -2.60 14.17 -13.96
C PHE A 18 -3.66 13.84 -15.03
N GLN A 19 -3.83 12.55 -15.39
CA GLN A 19 -4.77 12.10 -16.41
C GLN A 19 -5.92 11.22 -15.88
N SER A 20 -6.08 11.07 -14.56
CA SER A 20 -7.15 10.24 -14.00
C SER A 20 -8.54 10.80 -14.35
N ASN A 21 -9.47 9.92 -14.72
CA ASN A 21 -10.88 10.25 -14.97
C ASN A 21 -11.54 10.97 -13.78
N ASP A 22 -11.03 10.72 -12.56
CA ASP A 22 -11.47 11.36 -11.32
C ASP A 22 -11.28 12.90 -11.34
N LYS A 23 -10.32 13.41 -12.11
CA LYS A 23 -10.08 14.86 -12.26
C LYS A 23 -11.08 15.52 -13.21
N TRP A 24 -11.52 14.81 -14.24
CA TRP A 24 -12.47 15.31 -15.24
C TRP A 24 -13.93 15.16 -14.77
N TRP A 25 -14.24 14.08 -14.05
CA TRP A 25 -15.57 13.79 -13.52
C TRP A 25 -15.54 13.52 -12.01
N PRO A 26 -15.41 14.58 -11.18
CA PRO A 26 -15.23 14.43 -9.73
C PRO A 26 -16.42 13.79 -9.00
N ASN A 27 -17.61 13.78 -9.61
CA ASN A 27 -18.83 13.19 -9.03
C ASN A 27 -19.19 11.82 -9.64
N ALA A 28 -18.31 11.23 -10.46
CA ALA A 28 -18.54 9.90 -11.02
C ALA A 28 -18.51 8.83 -9.93
N LEU A 29 -19.32 7.78 -10.10
CA LEU A 29 -19.36 6.65 -9.17
C LEU A 29 -18.01 5.91 -9.17
N ASN A 30 -17.38 5.82 -8.00
CA ASN A 30 -16.08 5.17 -7.85
C ASN A 30 -16.23 3.65 -7.75
N LEU A 31 -15.90 2.93 -8.82
CA LEU A 31 -15.89 1.47 -8.86
C LEU A 31 -14.58 0.83 -8.38
N ARG A 32 -13.56 1.64 -8.06
CA ARG A 32 -12.25 1.15 -7.62
C ARG A 32 -12.36 0.39 -6.31
N ILE A 33 -13.38 0.63 -5.49
CA ILE A 33 -13.60 -0.12 -4.25
C ILE A 33 -13.83 -1.62 -4.48
N LEU A 34 -14.36 -2.02 -5.63
CA LEU A 34 -14.76 -3.40 -5.89
C LEU A 34 -13.59 -4.30 -6.30
N HIS A 35 -12.48 -3.71 -6.77
CA HIS A 35 -11.27 -4.45 -7.15
C HIS A 35 -10.12 -4.26 -6.16
N GLN A 36 -10.36 -3.63 -5.01
CA GLN A 36 -9.34 -3.46 -3.98
C GLN A 36 -8.94 -4.84 -3.43
N ASN A 37 -7.63 -5.02 -3.20
CA ASN A 37 -7.05 -6.25 -2.62
C ASN A 37 -7.30 -7.51 -3.47
N HIS A 38 -7.17 -7.40 -4.80
CA HIS A 38 -7.21 -8.57 -5.67
C HIS A 38 -6.09 -9.57 -5.29
N PRO A 39 -6.33 -10.89 -5.30
CA PRO A 39 -5.32 -11.91 -4.97
C PRO A 39 -4.01 -11.75 -5.75
N ASP A 40 -4.08 -11.40 -7.04
CA ASP A 40 -2.89 -11.16 -7.88
C ASP A 40 -2.08 -9.91 -7.48
N SER A 41 -2.67 -9.00 -6.70
CA SER A 41 -1.96 -7.84 -6.14
C SER A 41 -1.23 -8.17 -4.84
N SER A 42 -1.48 -9.33 -4.24
CA SER A 42 -0.71 -9.82 -3.10
C SER A 42 0.66 -10.28 -3.57
N PRO A 43 1.76 -9.87 -2.90
CA PRO A 43 3.08 -10.43 -3.17
C PRO A 43 3.20 -11.89 -2.70
N PHE A 44 2.26 -12.36 -1.88
CA PHE A 44 2.18 -13.74 -1.42
C PHE A 44 1.38 -14.59 -2.39
N GLY A 45 1.82 -15.84 -2.60
CA GLY A 45 1.13 -16.80 -3.47
C GLY A 45 -0.27 -17.17 -2.97
N PRO A 46 -1.11 -17.75 -3.85
CA PRO A 46 -2.52 -18.04 -3.55
C PRO A 46 -2.72 -18.99 -2.37
N GLU A 47 -1.74 -19.81 -2.03
CA GLU A 47 -1.78 -20.78 -0.94
C GLU A 47 -1.20 -20.27 0.39
N TYR A 48 -0.78 -19.00 0.45
CA TYR A 48 -0.15 -18.45 1.65
C TYR A 48 -1.17 -18.18 2.77
N ASP A 49 -1.04 -18.89 3.89
CA ASP A 49 -1.86 -18.69 5.09
C ASP A 49 -1.08 -17.92 6.17
N TYR A 50 -1.41 -16.63 6.31
CA TYR A 50 -0.81 -15.77 7.33
C TYR A 50 -1.06 -16.27 8.76
N ARG A 51 -2.23 -16.85 9.05
CA ARG A 51 -2.54 -17.35 10.41
C ARG A 51 -1.62 -18.50 10.78
N LYS A 52 -1.39 -19.41 9.83
CA LYS A 52 -0.45 -20.52 10.02
C LYS A 52 0.98 -20.02 10.21
N ALA A 53 1.41 -19.05 9.42
CA ALA A 53 2.74 -18.45 9.56
C ALA A 53 2.92 -17.74 10.92
N PHE A 54 1.91 -16.98 11.36
CA PHE A 54 1.94 -16.27 12.64
C PHE A 54 1.94 -17.21 13.85
N ALA A 55 1.23 -18.33 13.78
CA ALA A 55 1.21 -19.32 14.86
C ALA A 55 2.58 -19.99 15.10
N GLY A 56 3.49 -19.96 14.12
CA GLY A 56 4.84 -20.50 14.24
C GLY A 56 5.89 -19.49 14.72
N ILE A 57 5.51 -18.23 14.96
CA ILE A 57 6.44 -17.18 15.39
C ILE A 57 6.68 -17.26 16.90
N ASP A 58 7.93 -17.02 17.30
CA ASP A 58 8.31 -16.78 18.70
C ASP A 58 8.01 -15.32 19.06
N VAL A 59 6.91 -15.13 19.79
CA VAL A 59 6.43 -13.79 20.20
C VAL A 59 7.34 -13.19 21.28
N GLU A 60 7.97 -14.02 22.12
CA GLU A 60 8.86 -13.53 23.18
C GLU A 60 10.16 -12.99 22.60
N ALA A 61 10.75 -13.72 21.63
CA ALA A 61 11.90 -13.22 20.89
C ALA A 61 11.59 -11.93 20.12
N LEU A 62 10.43 -11.88 19.43
CA LEU A 62 10.02 -10.69 18.69
C LEU A 62 9.88 -9.46 19.60
N THR A 63 9.30 -9.64 20.79
CA THR A 63 9.11 -8.53 21.75
C THR A 63 10.45 -8.00 22.24
N ARG A 64 11.38 -8.90 22.55
CA ARG A 64 12.74 -8.53 22.98
C ARG A 64 13.50 -7.77 21.89
N ASP A 65 13.37 -8.19 20.63
CA ASP A 65 13.99 -7.51 19.50
C ASP A 65 13.41 -6.10 19.29
N VAL A 66 12.10 -5.93 19.47
CA VAL A 66 11.44 -4.61 19.39
C VAL A 66 11.92 -3.70 20.53
N ASP A 67 12.00 -4.21 21.75
CA ASP A 67 12.50 -3.44 22.90
C ASP A 67 13.96 -3.01 22.69
N ALA A 68 14.80 -3.91 22.18
CA ALA A 68 16.19 -3.62 21.88
C ALA A 68 16.37 -2.60 20.74
N LEU A 69 15.45 -2.53 19.78
CA LEU A 69 15.50 -1.56 18.69
C LEU A 69 15.07 -0.15 19.13
N MET A 70 14.26 -0.05 20.18
CA MET A 70 13.77 1.23 20.71
C MET A 70 14.75 1.88 21.70
N THR A 71 15.81 1.17 22.11
CA THR A 71 16.88 1.65 23.01
C THR A 71 18.20 1.84 22.28
#